data_AF-A0A7W8EBJ0-F1
#
_entry.id   AF-A0A7W8EBJ0-F1
#
_cell.length_a   1.000
_cell.length_b   1.000
_cell.length_c   1.000
_cell.angle_alpha   90.00
_cell.angle_beta   90.00
_cell.angle_gamma   90.00
#
_symmetry.space_group_name_H-M   'P 1'
#
loop_
_entity.id
_entity.type
_entity.pdbx_description
1 polymer ?
#
loop_
_entity_poly.entity_id
_entity_poly.type
_entity_poly.pdbx_seq_one_letter_code
_entity_poly.pdbx_strand_id
1 'polypeptide(L)'
;MIRRCLLAAAIVLTFTVAPAQHVSAKRELSTVLRLRETNADISIHVTLQPDPGGSFRTIQFDMDGHTYRLISKSDLQYLSKPEGLGMHPADPIHGLVLDPSRLFFLAHYTAEAKPHTLLFFIGAEYASDASSILVVGFHEDSSPYKVLELDQFDTSNFTQLDDGSPVIIGKATLSQAYSEAAKDSVYATTYDPSAVYIVRLNEPAEYSLVESKRYNQLHYVWAGTKSREDIAVVFHDKNYHKPYIVSAKDVDKVLPKTQE
;
A
#
# COMPACT_ATOMS: atom_id res chain seq x y z
N MET A 1 -22.11 -44.77 32.90
CA MET A 1 -22.79 -45.96 32.35
C MET A 1 -22.64 -45.94 30.83
N ILE A 2 -21.99 -46.99 30.28
CA ILE A 2 -22.00 -47.47 28.89
C ILE A 2 -21.37 -46.57 27.79
N ARG A 3 -20.15 -46.99 27.40
CA ARG A 3 -19.47 -46.76 26.12
C ARG A 3 -20.32 -47.26 24.94
N ARG A 4 -20.26 -46.56 23.79
CA ARG A 4 -20.39 -47.20 22.47
C ARG A 4 -19.35 -46.64 21.50
N CYS A 5 -18.50 -47.56 21.07
CA CYS A 5 -17.52 -47.42 20.00
C CYS A 5 -18.21 -47.38 18.63
N LEU A 6 -17.66 -46.61 17.71
CA LEU A 6 -17.76 -46.86 16.27
C LEU A 6 -16.39 -46.57 15.66
N LEU A 7 -15.63 -47.65 15.42
CA LEU A 7 -14.41 -47.64 14.63
C LEU A 7 -14.81 -47.58 13.16
N ALA A 8 -14.49 -46.50 12.45
CA ALA A 8 -14.49 -46.45 11.00
C ALA A 8 -13.03 -46.51 10.52
N ALA A 9 -12.68 -47.57 9.79
CA ALA A 9 -11.37 -47.71 9.17
C ALA A 9 -11.31 -46.83 7.91
N ALA A 10 -10.55 -45.75 7.97
CA ALA A 10 -10.23 -44.94 6.80
C ALA A 10 -8.94 -45.47 6.15
N ILE A 11 -9.05 -45.98 4.93
CA ILE A 11 -7.90 -46.27 4.08
C ILE A 11 -7.41 -44.95 3.51
N VAL A 12 -6.30 -44.44 4.02
CA VAL A 12 -5.63 -43.24 3.49
C VAL A 12 -4.70 -43.68 2.37
N LEU A 13 -5.11 -43.44 1.11
CA LEU A 13 -4.18 -43.45 -0.03
C LEU A 13 -3.38 -42.14 0.00
N THR A 14 -2.14 -42.19 0.51
CA THR A 14 -1.18 -41.10 0.34
C THR A 14 -0.58 -41.16 -1.07
N PHE A 15 -1.04 -40.32 -1.98
CA PHE A 15 -0.31 -40.00 -3.20
C PHE A 15 0.79 -38.99 -2.86
N THR A 16 2.04 -39.45 -2.79
CA THR A 16 3.22 -38.58 -2.76
C THR A 16 3.48 -38.05 -4.16
N VAL A 17 2.80 -36.96 -4.53
CA VAL A 17 3.18 -36.16 -5.69
C VAL A 17 4.45 -35.39 -5.29
N ALA A 18 5.59 -35.78 -5.83
CA ALA A 18 6.82 -35.00 -5.70
C ALA A 18 6.56 -33.62 -6.31
N PRO A 19 6.81 -32.50 -5.60
CA PRO A 19 6.66 -31.19 -6.18
C PRO A 19 7.68 -31.05 -7.31
N ALA A 20 7.21 -30.90 -8.54
CA ALA A 20 8.04 -30.52 -9.66
C ALA A 20 8.69 -29.18 -9.31
N GLN A 21 10.01 -29.18 -9.11
CA GLN A 21 10.79 -27.96 -8.90
C GLN A 21 10.80 -27.17 -10.21
N HIS A 22 9.78 -26.34 -10.41
CA HIS A 22 9.82 -25.28 -11.41
C HIS A 22 10.85 -24.25 -10.93
N VAL A 23 12.09 -24.39 -11.38
CA VAL A 23 13.09 -23.33 -11.27
C VAL A 23 12.63 -22.21 -12.19
N SER A 24 11.91 -21.24 -11.64
CA SER A 24 11.56 -20.02 -12.37
C SER A 24 12.86 -19.29 -12.72
N ALA A 25 13.09 -19.01 -13.99
CA ALA A 25 14.27 -18.26 -14.42
C ALA A 25 14.16 -16.80 -13.92
N LYS A 26 15.31 -16.17 -13.63
CA LYS A 26 15.35 -14.73 -13.38
C LYS A 26 14.73 -14.01 -14.58
N ARG A 27 13.82 -13.07 -14.32
CA ARG A 27 13.15 -12.28 -15.35
C ARG A 27 13.63 -10.83 -15.26
N GLU A 28 14.15 -10.31 -16.35
CA GLU A 28 14.51 -8.90 -16.48
C GLU A 28 13.34 -8.13 -17.08
N LEU A 29 13.04 -6.97 -16.50
CA LEU A 29 12.05 -6.04 -17.00
C LEU A 29 12.69 -4.68 -17.21
N SER A 30 12.31 -4.01 -18.28
CA SER A 30 12.72 -2.65 -18.56
C SER A 30 11.57 -1.80 -19.09
N THR A 31 11.65 -0.50 -18.85
CA THR A 31 10.74 0.50 -19.41
C THR A 31 11.49 1.80 -19.67
N VAL A 32 10.96 2.63 -20.56
CA VAL A 32 11.49 3.97 -20.84
C VAL A 32 10.43 4.99 -20.45
N LEU A 33 10.84 5.98 -19.64
CA LEU A 33 9.99 7.07 -19.18
C LEU A 33 10.58 8.39 -19.64
N ARG A 34 9.75 9.30 -20.14
CA ARG A 34 10.17 10.68 -20.43
C ARG A 34 9.82 11.60 -19.26
N LEU A 35 10.82 12.20 -18.64
CA LEU A 35 10.66 13.13 -17.53
C LEU A 35 10.07 14.45 -18.02
N ARG A 36 9.08 14.99 -17.30
CA ARG A 36 8.41 16.25 -17.68
C ARG A 36 9.25 17.49 -17.33
N GLU A 37 10.00 17.39 -16.25
CA GLU A 37 10.91 18.40 -15.72
C GLU A 37 12.06 18.72 -16.70
N THR A 38 12.64 17.70 -17.32
CA THR A 38 13.86 17.83 -18.14
C THR A 38 13.68 17.45 -19.60
N ASN A 39 12.54 16.85 -19.98
CA ASN A 39 12.33 16.21 -21.28
C ASN A 39 13.31 15.08 -21.62
N ALA A 40 14.08 14.61 -20.63
CA ALA A 40 15.01 13.50 -20.79
C ALA A 40 14.26 12.16 -20.81
N ASP A 41 14.74 11.23 -21.64
CA ASP A 41 14.28 9.84 -21.63
C ASP A 41 15.18 9.05 -20.66
N ILE A 42 14.56 8.37 -19.69
CA ILE A 42 15.23 7.52 -18.71
C ILE A 42 14.85 6.07 -18.95
N SER A 43 15.84 5.18 -18.95
CA SER A 43 15.59 3.73 -18.99
C SER A 43 15.63 3.17 -17.58
N ILE A 44 14.59 2.44 -17.20
CA ILE A 44 14.44 1.85 -15.87
C ILE A 44 14.52 0.34 -16.03
N HIS A 45 15.41 -0.29 -15.28
CA HIS A 45 15.67 -1.73 -15.33
C HIS A 45 15.50 -2.36 -13.95
N VAL A 46 14.80 -3.48 -13.89
CA VAL A 46 14.70 -4.31 -12.67
C VAL A 46 14.93 -5.77 -13.00
N THR A 47 15.49 -6.50 -12.05
CA THR A 47 15.61 -7.96 -12.12
C THR A 47 14.69 -8.57 -11.08
N LEU A 48 13.67 -9.28 -11.54
CA LEU A 48 12.73 -9.97 -10.68
C LEU A 48 13.37 -11.23 -10.08
N GLN A 49 13.05 -11.48 -8.82
CA GLN A 49 13.33 -12.72 -8.13
C GLN A 49 12.46 -13.86 -8.71
N PRO A 50 12.92 -15.11 -8.61
CA PRO A 50 12.19 -16.27 -9.13
C PRO A 50 11.09 -16.74 -8.15
N ASP A 51 10.25 -15.82 -7.70
CA ASP A 51 9.09 -16.07 -6.82
C ASP A 51 7.76 -15.88 -7.57
N PRO A 52 6.64 -16.49 -7.12
CA PRO A 52 5.36 -16.42 -7.82
C PRO A 52 4.83 -14.99 -8.05
N GLY A 53 5.26 -14.04 -7.23
CA GLY A 53 4.87 -12.62 -7.31
C GLY A 53 5.84 -11.73 -8.09
N GLY A 54 7.06 -12.20 -8.40
CA GLY A 54 8.11 -11.40 -9.03
C GLY A 54 8.51 -10.19 -8.18
N SER A 55 9.20 -10.41 -7.07
CA SER A 55 9.72 -9.33 -6.22
C SER A 55 11.06 -8.79 -6.70
N PHE A 56 11.42 -7.57 -6.32
CA PHE A 56 12.72 -6.96 -6.61
C PHE A 56 13.13 -5.95 -5.54
N ARG A 57 14.44 -5.69 -5.42
CA ARG A 57 14.98 -4.64 -4.52
C ARG A 57 15.87 -3.63 -5.22
N THR A 58 16.51 -4.05 -6.31
CA THR A 58 17.41 -3.19 -7.08
C THR A 58 16.64 -2.58 -8.24
N ILE A 59 16.72 -1.26 -8.37
CA ILE A 59 16.23 -0.50 -9.51
C ILE A 59 17.42 0.21 -10.11
N GLN A 60 17.64 0.00 -11.41
CA GLN A 60 18.67 0.70 -12.17
C GLN A 60 18.01 1.72 -13.08
N PHE A 61 18.59 2.92 -13.11
CA PHE A 61 18.19 4.01 -14.00
C PHE A 61 19.37 4.35 -14.90
N ASP A 62 19.15 4.32 -16.21
CA ASP A 62 20.13 4.73 -17.21
C ASP A 62 19.63 5.98 -17.92
N MET A 63 20.43 7.05 -17.85
CA MET A 63 20.11 8.37 -18.41
C MET A 63 21.39 9.13 -18.73
N ASP A 64 21.45 9.81 -19.88
CA ASP A 64 22.58 10.65 -20.29
C ASP A 64 23.96 9.99 -20.18
N GLY A 65 24.03 8.67 -20.41
CA GLY A 65 25.27 7.88 -20.29
C GLY A 65 25.70 7.58 -18.86
N HIS A 66 24.89 7.94 -17.86
CA HIS A 66 25.07 7.62 -16.46
C HIS A 66 24.12 6.49 -16.02
N THR A 67 24.63 5.63 -15.14
CA THR A 67 23.86 4.56 -14.51
C THR A 67 23.74 4.82 -13.02
N TYR A 68 22.51 4.92 -12.54
CA TYR A 68 22.18 5.06 -11.13
C TYR A 68 21.56 3.77 -10.62
N ARG A 69 21.88 3.40 -9.38
CA ARG A 69 21.34 2.20 -8.75
C ARG A 69 20.73 2.56 -7.41
N LEU A 70 19.43 2.32 -7.27
CA LEU A 70 18.72 2.40 -5.99
C LEU A 70 18.47 0.99 -5.46
N ILE A 71 18.70 0.81 -4.16
CA ILE A 71 18.41 -0.42 -3.43
C ILE A 71 17.34 -0.10 -2.40
N SER A 72 16.18 -0.71 -2.56
CA SER A 72 15.08 -0.67 -1.59
C SER A 72 15.45 -1.43 -0.32
N LYS A 73 15.05 -0.92 0.85
CA LYS A 73 15.15 -1.62 2.14
C LYS A 73 14.30 -2.90 2.16
N SER A 74 13.15 -2.84 1.52
CA SER A 74 12.13 -3.90 1.50
C SER A 74 11.88 -4.42 0.08
N ASP A 75 11.35 -5.64 -0.03
CA ASP A 75 11.00 -6.23 -1.32
C ASP A 75 9.83 -5.47 -1.96
N LEU A 76 10.04 -5.00 -3.19
CA LEU A 76 9.06 -4.35 -4.04
C LEU A 76 8.43 -5.40 -4.95
N GLN A 77 7.19 -5.18 -5.38
CA GLN A 77 6.41 -6.17 -6.13
C GLN A 77 6.16 -5.73 -7.57
N TYR A 78 6.25 -6.69 -8.50
CA TYR A 78 5.72 -6.51 -9.85
C TYR A 78 4.18 -6.50 -9.82
N LEU A 79 3.56 -5.43 -10.34
CA LEU A 79 2.11 -5.19 -10.26
C LEU A 79 1.36 -5.98 -11.36
N SER A 80 1.42 -7.31 -11.26
CA SER A 80 0.76 -8.23 -12.17
C SER A 80 -0.75 -7.98 -12.23
N LYS A 81 -1.40 -8.37 -13.34
CA LYS A 81 -2.86 -8.43 -13.34
C LYS A 81 -3.27 -9.52 -12.36
N PRO A 82 -4.25 -9.28 -11.47
CA PRO A 82 -4.77 -10.36 -10.67
C PRO A 82 -5.40 -11.40 -11.58
N GLU A 83 -4.79 -12.58 -11.67
CA GLU A 83 -5.41 -13.75 -12.27
C GLU A 83 -6.18 -14.48 -11.16
N GLY A 84 -7.45 -14.13 -10.96
CA GLY A 84 -8.31 -14.79 -9.97
C GLY A 84 -9.55 -13.99 -9.54
N LEU A 85 -10.54 -14.70 -8.99
CA LEU A 85 -11.85 -14.17 -8.53
C LEU A 85 -11.80 -13.34 -7.23
N GLY A 86 -10.62 -12.92 -6.75
CA GLY A 86 -10.50 -12.36 -5.39
C GLY A 86 -9.32 -11.44 -5.12
N MET A 87 -8.56 -11.01 -6.14
CA MET A 87 -7.66 -9.88 -6.00
C MET A 87 -8.19 -8.79 -6.92
N HIS A 88 -8.75 -7.74 -6.33
CA HIS A 88 -9.02 -6.53 -7.08
C HIS A 88 -7.69 -6.05 -7.69
N PRO A 89 -7.66 -5.51 -8.92
CA PRO A 89 -6.51 -4.68 -9.30
C PRO A 89 -6.33 -3.70 -8.14
N ALA A 90 -5.10 -3.48 -7.67
CA ALA A 90 -4.83 -2.47 -6.65
C ALA A 90 -5.73 -1.26 -6.98
N ASP A 91 -6.73 -1.00 -6.12
CA ASP A 91 -7.75 -0.03 -6.44
C ASP A 91 -7.03 1.23 -6.88
N PRO A 92 -7.48 1.90 -7.96
CA PRO A 92 -6.73 3.04 -8.49
C PRO A 92 -6.48 4.04 -7.36
N ILE A 93 -5.22 4.12 -6.93
CA ILE A 93 -4.82 5.02 -5.86
C ILE A 93 -5.03 6.43 -6.40
N HIS A 94 -5.86 7.22 -5.72
CA HIS A 94 -6.24 8.53 -6.22
C HIS A 94 -4.99 9.39 -6.45
N GLY A 95 -4.89 10.01 -7.63
CA GLY A 95 -3.74 10.82 -8.04
C GLY A 95 -2.54 10.03 -8.57
N LEU A 96 -2.60 8.70 -8.61
CA LEU A 96 -1.55 7.83 -9.18
C LEU A 96 -2.04 7.13 -10.46
N VAL A 97 -1.11 6.90 -11.39
CA VAL A 97 -1.38 6.22 -12.67
C VAL A 97 -0.46 5.02 -12.81
N LEU A 98 -1.01 3.81 -12.98
CA LEU A 98 -0.20 2.61 -13.18
C LEU A 98 0.58 2.69 -14.51
N ASP A 99 1.90 2.57 -14.45
CA ASP A 99 2.74 2.56 -15.65
C ASP A 99 2.50 1.27 -16.49
N PRO A 100 2.55 1.33 -17.84
CA PRO A 100 2.37 0.15 -18.68
C PRO A 100 3.32 -1.02 -18.38
N SER A 101 4.53 -0.73 -17.87
CA SER A 101 5.49 -1.76 -17.44
C SER A 101 5.06 -2.50 -16.18
N ARG A 102 4.10 -1.95 -15.42
CA ARG A 102 3.61 -2.49 -14.14
C ARG A 102 4.68 -2.58 -13.04
N LEU A 103 5.76 -1.83 -13.17
CA LEU A 103 6.80 -1.76 -12.15
C LEU A 103 6.48 -0.76 -11.03
N PHE A 104 5.73 0.29 -11.36
CA PHE A 104 5.44 1.40 -10.47
C PHE A 104 4.16 2.12 -10.89
N PHE A 105 3.66 2.96 -9.99
CA PHE A 105 2.72 4.02 -10.34
C PHE A 105 3.47 5.35 -10.58
N LEU A 106 2.91 6.17 -11.45
CA LEU A 106 3.36 7.50 -11.80
C LEU A 106 2.50 8.55 -11.11
N ALA A 107 3.14 9.59 -10.58
CA ALA A 107 2.48 10.82 -10.20
C ALA A 107 3.23 12.02 -10.77
N HIS A 108 2.48 13.09 -11.01
CA HIS A 108 3.05 14.38 -11.41
C HIS A 108 2.53 15.46 -10.47
N TYR A 109 3.40 16.41 -10.13
CA TYR A 109 3.03 17.61 -9.41
C TYR A 109 3.72 18.83 -10.01
N THR A 110 3.30 20.02 -9.59
CA THR A 110 3.96 21.27 -9.95
C THR A 110 4.51 21.93 -8.71
N ALA A 111 5.79 22.26 -8.72
CA ALA A 111 6.45 23.07 -7.69
C ALA A 111 7.33 24.10 -8.39
N GLU A 112 7.31 25.33 -7.88
CA GLU A 112 8.04 26.46 -8.48
C GLU A 112 7.72 26.66 -9.98
N ALA A 113 6.45 26.47 -10.35
CA ALA A 113 5.94 26.53 -11.73
C ALA A 113 6.59 25.53 -12.71
N LYS A 114 7.32 24.52 -12.22
CA LYS A 114 7.87 23.43 -13.03
C LYS A 114 7.15 22.11 -12.72
N PRO A 115 6.89 21.25 -13.73
CA PRO A 115 6.37 19.91 -13.49
C PRO A 115 7.47 19.02 -12.89
N HIS A 116 7.10 18.08 -12.04
CA HIS A 116 7.98 17.09 -11.44
C HIS A 116 7.35 15.71 -11.50
N THR A 117 8.17 14.67 -11.62
CA THR A 117 7.73 13.29 -11.72
C THR A 117 8.09 12.49 -10.48
N LEU A 118 7.16 11.66 -10.01
CA LEU A 118 7.38 10.70 -8.93
C LEU A 118 7.04 9.28 -9.40
N LEU A 119 7.88 8.33 -9.00
CA LEU A 119 7.65 6.90 -9.20
C LEU A 119 7.33 6.25 -7.85
N PHE A 120 6.21 5.53 -7.78
CA PHE A 120 5.75 4.82 -6.59
C PHE A 120 5.92 3.32 -6.81
N PHE A 121 6.93 2.73 -6.17
CA PHE A 121 7.13 1.30 -6.12
C PHE A 121 6.51 0.75 -4.84
N ILE A 122 5.65 -0.26 -4.96
CA ILE A 122 4.88 -0.84 -3.86
C ILE A 122 5.32 -2.28 -3.65
N GLY A 123 5.52 -2.68 -2.40
CA GLY A 123 5.81 -4.05 -1.99
C GLY A 123 4.57 -4.92 -1.92
N ALA A 124 4.77 -6.20 -1.65
CA ALA A 124 3.66 -7.11 -1.43
C ALA A 124 3.01 -6.84 -0.07
N GLU A 125 1.68 -6.85 -0.04
CA GLU A 125 0.92 -6.95 1.21
C GLU A 125 0.99 -8.38 1.74
N TYR A 126 1.08 -8.52 3.06
CA TYR A 126 1.02 -9.83 3.70
C TYR A 126 0.08 -9.79 4.90
N ALA A 127 -0.95 -10.63 4.86
CA ALA A 127 -1.96 -10.74 5.91
C ALA A 127 -2.60 -9.38 6.26
N SER A 128 -2.33 -8.86 7.45
CA SER A 128 -2.88 -7.58 7.95
C SER A 128 -1.85 -6.45 7.96
N ASP A 129 -0.65 -6.69 7.40
CA ASP A 129 0.40 -5.68 7.30
C ASP A 129 0.28 -4.90 6.00
N ALA A 130 0.42 -3.57 6.12
CA ALA A 130 0.50 -2.70 4.94
C ALA A 130 1.75 -3.02 4.12
N SER A 131 1.68 -2.80 2.81
CA SER A 131 2.79 -2.98 1.89
C SER A 131 3.94 -2.01 2.17
N SER A 132 5.18 -2.39 1.82
CA SER A 132 6.27 -1.43 1.80
C SER A 132 6.13 -0.45 0.63
N ILE A 133 6.71 0.74 0.73
CA ILE A 133 6.73 1.72 -0.35
C ILE A 133 8.11 2.32 -0.53
N LEU A 134 8.49 2.51 -1.78
CA LEU A 134 9.59 3.36 -2.20
C LEU A 134 9.07 4.39 -3.21
N VAL A 135 9.19 5.67 -2.88
CA VAL A 135 8.91 6.79 -3.79
C VAL A 135 10.24 7.38 -4.26
N VAL A 136 10.40 7.46 -5.57
CA VAL A 136 11.58 8.04 -6.22
C VAL A 136 11.18 9.31 -6.94
N GLY A 137 11.95 10.38 -6.72
CA GLY A 137 11.87 11.62 -7.48
C GLY A 137 13.16 11.84 -8.27
N PHE A 138 13.19 12.91 -9.05
CA PHE A 138 14.34 13.28 -9.87
C PHE A 138 14.80 14.70 -9.55
N HIS A 139 16.10 14.89 -9.46
CA HIS A 139 16.73 16.20 -9.34
C HIS A 139 16.67 16.95 -10.68
N GLU A 140 17.00 18.24 -10.69
CA GLU A 140 17.03 19.04 -11.93
C GLU A 140 18.05 18.51 -12.96
N ASP A 141 19.08 17.78 -12.52
CA ASP A 141 20.03 17.07 -13.37
C ASP A 141 19.54 15.67 -13.79
N SER A 142 18.26 15.38 -13.59
CA SER A 142 17.60 14.09 -13.77
C SER A 142 18.05 12.98 -12.83
N SER A 143 19.03 13.18 -11.93
CA SER A 143 19.49 12.11 -11.05
C SER A 143 18.38 11.67 -10.07
N PRO A 144 18.17 10.35 -9.88
CA PRO A 144 17.09 9.86 -9.03
C PRO A 144 17.47 9.96 -7.54
N TYR A 145 16.48 10.30 -6.70
CA TYR A 145 16.63 10.30 -5.24
C TYR A 145 15.42 9.68 -4.54
N LYS A 146 15.63 9.18 -3.32
CA LYS A 146 14.55 8.63 -2.50
C LYS A 146 13.75 9.77 -1.87
N VAL A 147 12.50 9.91 -2.27
CA VAL A 147 11.54 10.85 -1.69
C VAL A 147 10.95 10.26 -0.41
N LEU A 148 10.51 9.00 -0.44
CA LEU A 148 9.93 8.32 0.72
C LEU A 148 10.30 6.84 0.68
N GLU A 149 10.64 6.25 1.82
CA GLU A 149 10.87 4.80 1.92
C GLU A 149 10.39 4.32 3.28
N LEU A 150 9.30 3.55 3.29
CA LEU A 150 8.66 3.01 4.50
C LEU A 150 8.43 1.51 4.34
N ASP A 151 8.65 0.76 5.42
CA ASP A 151 8.47 -0.69 5.40
C ASP A 151 6.99 -1.12 5.42
N GLN A 152 6.12 -0.25 5.93
CA GLN A 152 4.66 -0.46 6.00
C GLN A 152 3.93 0.87 5.75
N PHE A 153 3.26 0.98 4.61
CA PHE A 153 2.50 2.15 4.22
C PHE A 153 1.53 1.85 3.06
N ASP A 154 0.26 1.64 3.40
CA ASP A 154 -0.83 1.50 2.46
C ASP A 154 -1.19 2.88 1.90
N THR A 155 -0.74 3.15 0.67
CA THR A 155 -0.90 4.46 0.03
C THR A 155 -2.31 4.59 -0.52
N SER A 156 -3.06 5.54 0.02
CA SER A 156 -4.46 5.74 -0.36
C SER A 156 -4.66 6.94 -1.28
N ASN A 157 -3.78 7.94 -1.24
CA ASN A 157 -3.95 9.16 -2.02
C ASN A 157 -2.63 9.89 -2.28
N PHE A 158 -2.51 10.47 -3.47
CA PHE A 158 -1.56 11.52 -3.79
C PHE A 158 -2.34 12.76 -4.26
N THR A 159 -2.19 13.86 -3.56
CA THR A 159 -2.95 15.10 -3.83
C THR A 159 -2.13 16.33 -3.47
N GLN A 160 -2.72 17.52 -3.56
CA GLN A 160 -2.12 18.78 -3.14
C GLN A 160 -2.90 19.39 -1.97
N LEU A 161 -2.18 20.08 -1.09
CA LEU A 161 -2.77 20.94 -0.06
C LEU A 161 -3.29 22.26 -0.67
N ASP A 162 -3.98 23.06 0.14
CA ASP A 162 -4.50 24.38 -0.25
C ASP A 162 -3.40 25.34 -0.73
N ASP A 163 -2.16 25.16 -0.24
CA ASP A 163 -0.98 25.94 -0.64
C ASP A 163 -0.27 25.37 -1.90
N GLY A 164 -0.82 24.32 -2.50
CA GLY A 164 -0.27 23.63 -3.66
C GLY A 164 0.79 22.57 -3.34
N SER A 165 1.19 22.41 -2.08
CA SER A 165 2.20 21.42 -1.69
C SER A 165 1.70 20.00 -1.98
N PRO A 166 2.48 19.15 -2.68
CA PRO A 166 2.11 17.77 -2.92
C PRO A 166 2.22 16.95 -1.63
N VAL A 167 1.27 16.06 -1.43
CA VAL A 167 1.22 15.18 -0.25
C VAL A 167 0.95 13.74 -0.64
N ILE A 168 1.65 12.85 0.05
CA ILE A 168 1.43 11.41 0.02
C ILE A 168 0.64 11.06 1.29
N ILE A 169 -0.48 10.39 1.12
CA ILE A 169 -1.40 10.02 2.20
C ILE A 169 -1.58 8.51 2.20
N GLY A 170 -1.52 7.92 3.38
CA GLY A 170 -1.67 6.48 3.55
C GLY A 170 -1.72 6.07 5.01
N LYS A 171 -1.75 4.77 5.27
CA LYS A 171 -1.82 4.19 6.61
C LYS A 171 -0.64 3.27 6.87
N ALA A 172 -0.07 3.33 8.08
CA ALA A 172 1.02 2.44 8.46
C ALA A 172 0.57 0.98 8.69
N THR A 173 -0.73 0.76 8.90
CA THR A 173 -1.32 -0.56 9.19
C THR A 173 -2.68 -0.66 8.52
N LEU A 174 -3.14 -1.89 8.26
CA LEU A 174 -4.50 -2.13 7.79
C LEU A 174 -5.49 -2.21 8.96
N SER A 175 -6.72 -1.73 8.73
CA SER A 175 -7.83 -1.87 9.68
C SER A 175 -8.15 -3.34 9.92
N GLN A 176 -8.36 -3.73 11.17
CA GLN A 176 -8.96 -5.02 11.53
C GLN A 176 -10.40 -4.81 11.96
N ALA A 177 -11.33 -5.58 11.41
CA ALA A 177 -12.73 -5.51 11.77
C ALA A 177 -13.00 -6.25 13.08
N TYR A 178 -13.74 -5.63 14.00
CA TYR A 178 -14.29 -6.30 15.19
C TYR A 178 -15.57 -7.09 14.88
N SER A 179 -16.23 -6.76 13.78
CA SER A 179 -17.47 -7.38 13.34
C SER A 179 -17.51 -7.41 11.82
N GLU A 180 -18.13 -8.43 11.24
CA GLU A 180 -18.41 -8.43 9.80
C GLU A 180 -19.29 -7.21 9.44
N ALA A 181 -18.89 -6.47 8.41
CA ALA A 181 -19.70 -5.40 7.87
C ALA A 181 -20.85 -6.03 7.08
N ALA A 182 -22.05 -6.06 7.64
CA ALA A 182 -23.24 -6.30 6.83
C ALA A 182 -23.53 -5.02 6.04
N LYS A 183 -23.83 -5.18 4.75
CA LYS A 183 -24.35 -4.10 3.91
C LYS A 183 -25.59 -3.54 4.61
N ASP A 184 -25.50 -2.35 5.21
CA ASP A 184 -26.50 -1.69 6.08
C ASP A 184 -26.25 -1.66 7.60
N SER A 185 -25.13 -2.18 8.13
CA SER A 185 -24.90 -2.24 9.58
C SER A 185 -23.96 -1.17 10.10
N VAL A 186 -24.07 -0.91 11.40
CA VAL A 186 -22.98 -0.34 12.19
C VAL A 186 -21.88 -1.40 12.23
N TYR A 187 -20.64 -1.01 11.96
CA TYR A 187 -19.47 -1.88 12.10
C TYR A 187 -18.35 -1.11 12.79
N ALA A 188 -17.39 -1.85 13.34
CA ALA A 188 -16.25 -1.25 14.01
C ALA A 188 -14.93 -1.85 13.53
N THR A 189 -13.91 -1.00 13.45
CA THR A 189 -12.53 -1.40 13.15
C THR A 189 -11.58 -0.96 14.24
N THR A 190 -10.35 -1.47 14.24
CA THR A 190 -9.24 -0.88 14.99
C THR A 190 -8.98 0.57 14.58
N TYR A 191 -8.39 1.35 15.47
CA TYR A 191 -7.94 2.71 15.16
C TYR A 191 -6.66 2.68 14.35
N ASP A 192 -6.69 3.25 13.14
CA ASP A 192 -5.58 3.22 12.16
C ASP A 192 -5.53 4.54 11.37
N PRO A 193 -5.03 5.63 11.99
CA PRO A 193 -5.11 6.96 11.41
C PRO A 193 -4.22 7.09 10.16
N SER A 194 -4.65 7.91 9.21
CA SER A 194 -3.81 8.25 8.05
C SER A 194 -2.62 9.12 8.47
N ALA A 195 -1.47 8.85 7.88
CA ALA A 195 -0.29 9.70 7.93
C ALA A 195 -0.16 10.48 6.62
N VAL A 196 0.22 11.75 6.74
CA VAL A 196 0.42 12.68 5.62
C VAL A 196 1.89 13.07 5.56
N TYR A 197 2.53 12.82 4.42
CA TYR A 197 3.90 13.20 4.13
C TYR A 197 3.91 14.31 3.07
N ILE A 198 4.55 15.44 3.38
CA ILE A 198 4.69 16.58 2.48
C ILE A 198 5.90 16.33 1.60
N VAL A 199 5.70 16.33 0.28
CA VAL A 199 6.77 16.20 -0.70
C VAL A 199 7.45 17.55 -0.85
N ARG A 200 8.79 17.55 -0.75
CA ARG A 200 9.65 18.71 -0.94
C ARG A 200 10.50 18.50 -2.20
N LEU A 201 10.81 19.59 -2.88
CA LEU A 201 11.65 19.53 -4.07
C LEU A 201 13.09 19.15 -3.66
N ASN A 202 13.67 18.15 -4.32
CA ASN A 202 15.05 17.69 -4.10
C ASN A 202 15.34 17.18 -2.68
N GLU A 203 14.32 16.87 -1.90
CA GLU A 203 14.44 16.50 -0.50
C GLU A 203 13.52 15.32 -0.15
N PRO A 204 13.87 14.51 0.87
CA PRO A 204 12.95 13.51 1.40
C PRO A 204 11.63 14.15 1.86
N ALA A 205 10.53 13.44 1.65
CA ALA A 205 9.22 13.84 2.13
C ALA A 205 9.18 13.86 3.67
N GLU A 206 8.50 14.87 4.21
CA GLU A 206 8.46 15.13 5.64
C GLU A 206 7.09 14.72 6.21
N TYR A 207 7.09 13.92 7.28
CA TYR A 207 5.85 13.65 8.01
C TYR A 207 5.28 14.92 8.64
N SER A 208 4.01 15.24 8.36
CA SER A 208 3.32 16.36 8.98
C SER A 208 2.25 15.91 9.97
N LEU A 209 2.50 16.15 11.26
CA LEU A 209 1.52 15.93 12.32
C LEU A 209 0.28 16.81 12.14
N VAL A 210 0.48 18.06 11.73
CA VAL A 210 -0.60 19.03 11.56
C VAL A 210 -1.53 18.57 10.45
N GLU A 211 -0.98 18.21 9.29
CA GLU A 211 -1.79 17.77 8.15
C GLU A 211 -2.40 16.38 8.38
N SER A 212 -1.68 15.47 9.04
CA SER A 212 -2.25 14.17 9.44
C SER A 212 -3.46 14.35 10.34
N LYS A 213 -3.36 15.21 11.37
CA LYS A 213 -4.49 15.51 12.24
C LYS A 213 -5.65 16.14 11.48
N ARG A 214 -5.37 17.15 10.64
CA ARG A 214 -6.38 17.84 9.82
C ARG A 214 -7.12 16.85 8.91
N TYR A 215 -6.37 16.03 8.17
CA TYR A 215 -6.93 15.03 7.26
C TYR A 215 -7.82 14.02 8.00
N ASN A 216 -7.34 13.44 9.10
CA ASN A 216 -8.15 12.51 9.89
C ASN A 216 -9.38 13.19 10.52
N GLN A 217 -9.30 14.46 10.92
CA GLN A 217 -10.47 15.18 11.42
C GLN A 217 -11.52 15.46 10.32
N LEU A 218 -11.13 15.48 9.05
CA LEU A 218 -12.06 15.66 7.93
C LEU A 218 -12.66 14.33 7.45
N HIS A 219 -11.85 13.27 7.41
CA HIS A 219 -12.21 12.01 6.76
C HIS A 219 -12.41 10.82 7.72
N TYR A 220 -12.06 10.97 8.99
CA TYR A 220 -11.99 9.87 9.98
C TYR A 220 -12.20 10.42 11.41
N VAL A 221 -11.43 9.91 12.38
CA VAL A 221 -11.34 10.33 13.78
C VAL A 221 -9.88 10.59 14.18
N TRP A 222 -9.65 11.30 15.28
CA TRP A 222 -8.30 11.58 15.76
C TRP A 222 -8.12 11.28 17.24
N ALA A 223 -7.29 10.29 17.55
CA ALA A 223 -6.83 9.92 18.89
C ALA A 223 -5.31 9.75 19.01
N GLY A 224 -4.54 10.32 18.07
CA GLY A 224 -3.08 10.27 18.04
C GLY A 224 -2.53 9.71 16.74
N THR A 225 -1.20 9.59 16.63
CA THR A 225 -0.53 9.22 15.37
C THR A 225 -0.40 7.72 15.13
N LYS A 226 -0.63 6.91 16.16
CA LYS A 226 -0.34 5.47 16.13
C LYS A 226 -1.62 4.66 16.06
N SER A 227 -1.58 3.57 15.32
CA SER A 227 -2.63 2.57 15.32
C SER A 227 -2.80 1.95 16.71
N ARG A 228 -4.02 1.59 17.07
CA ARG A 228 -4.40 1.10 18.40
C ARG A 228 -5.54 0.09 18.32
N GLU A 229 -5.35 -1.05 18.99
CA GLU A 229 -6.36 -2.11 19.14
C GLU A 229 -7.20 -1.98 20.41
N ASP A 230 -6.85 -1.06 21.32
CA ASP A 230 -7.66 -0.75 22.51
C ASP A 230 -8.73 0.33 22.24
N ILE A 231 -8.70 0.88 21.02
CA ILE A 231 -9.67 1.84 20.48
C ILE A 231 -10.39 1.19 19.30
N ALA A 232 -11.72 1.19 19.35
CA ALA A 232 -12.57 0.84 18.22
C ALA A 232 -13.14 2.10 17.57
N VAL A 233 -13.09 2.16 16.25
CA VAL A 233 -13.71 3.21 15.44
C VAL A 233 -14.99 2.66 14.83
N VAL A 234 -16.11 3.28 15.20
CA VAL A 234 -17.45 2.85 14.83
C VAL A 234 -17.92 3.66 13.63
N PHE A 235 -18.41 2.96 12.61
CA PHE A 235 -18.93 3.52 11.37
C PHE A 235 -20.43 3.27 11.23
N HIS A 236 -21.14 4.22 10.60
CA HIS A 236 -22.56 4.11 10.28
C HIS A 236 -22.76 4.25 8.77
N ASP A 237 -23.00 3.13 8.09
CA ASP A 237 -23.11 3.08 6.63
C ASP A 237 -24.34 3.88 6.10
N LYS A 238 -25.47 3.87 6.82
CA LYS A 238 -26.74 4.42 6.33
C LYS A 238 -26.93 5.93 6.46
N ASN A 239 -26.25 6.57 7.42
CA ASN A 239 -26.61 7.93 7.84
C ASN A 239 -25.51 8.96 7.61
N TYR A 240 -24.40 8.58 6.97
CA TYR A 240 -23.22 9.44 6.80
C TYR A 240 -22.75 10.08 8.11
N HIS A 241 -23.02 9.42 9.24
CA HIS A 241 -22.51 9.91 10.52
C HIS A 241 -21.00 9.78 10.48
N LYS A 242 -20.33 10.86 10.88
CA LYS A 242 -18.88 10.83 11.07
C LYS A 242 -18.54 9.69 12.03
N PRO A 243 -17.50 8.87 11.73
CA PRO A 243 -17.09 7.83 12.64
C PRO A 243 -16.76 8.40 14.01
N TYR A 244 -16.88 7.59 15.05
CA TYR A 244 -16.52 7.96 16.41
C TYR A 244 -15.78 6.84 17.13
N ILE A 245 -15.15 7.21 18.24
CA ILE A 245 -14.28 6.34 19.02
C ILE A 245 -15.04 5.78 20.24
N VAL A 246 -14.89 4.48 20.47
CA VAL A 246 -15.23 3.80 21.72
C VAL A 246 -14.04 2.97 22.23
N SER A 247 -14.07 2.55 23.49
CA SER A 247 -13.13 1.52 23.94
C SER A 247 -13.43 0.22 23.22
N ALA A 248 -12.40 -0.51 22.80
CA ALA A 248 -12.57 -1.84 22.19
C ALA A 248 -13.36 -2.80 23.11
N LYS A 249 -13.24 -2.65 24.43
CA LYS A 249 -13.99 -3.45 25.42
C LYS A 249 -15.50 -3.17 25.44
N ASP A 250 -15.92 -2.05 24.86
CA ASP A 250 -17.31 -1.60 24.84
C ASP A 250 -17.94 -1.74 23.45
N VAL A 251 -17.24 -2.33 22.47
CA VAL A 251 -17.71 -2.43 21.08
C VAL A 251 -19.04 -3.21 20.98
N ASP A 252 -19.22 -4.27 21.76
CA ASP A 252 -20.46 -5.06 21.80
C ASP A 252 -21.68 -4.29 22.33
N LYS A 253 -21.45 -3.16 23.01
CA LYS A 253 -22.53 -2.30 23.53
C LYS A 253 -23.11 -1.40 22.45
N VAL A 254 -22.37 -1.16 21.36
CA VAL A 254 -22.75 -0.24 20.28
C VAL A 254 -23.07 -0.98 18.98
N LEU A 255 -22.58 -2.20 18.81
CA LEU A 255 -22.95 -3.03 17.68
C LEU A 255 -24.35 -3.66 17.88
N PRO A 256 -25.14 -3.81 16.80
CA PRO A 256 -26.42 -4.50 16.89
C PRO A 256 -26.18 -5.96 17.30
N LYS A 257 -26.97 -6.46 18.25
CA LYS A 257 -26.93 -7.87 18.61
C LYS A 257 -27.39 -8.70 17.42
N THR A 258 -26.53 -9.58 16.93
CA THR A 258 -26.91 -10.61 15.96
C THR A 258 -28.04 -11.43 16.59
N GLN A 259 -29.23 -11.40 15.98
CA GLN A 259 -30.30 -12.32 16.38
C GLN A 259 -29.89 -13.70 15.87
N GLU A 260 -29.55 -14.60 16.80
CA GLU A 260 -29.31 -16.03 16.54
C GLU A 260 -30.61 -16.75 16.13
#